data_AF-A0A9E4LWN0-F1
#
_entry.id   AF-A0A9E4LWN0-F1
#
_cell.length_a   1.000
_cell.length_b   1.000
_cell.length_c   1.000
_cell.angle_alpha   90.00
_cell.angle_beta   90.00
_cell.angle_gamma   90.00
#
_symmetry.space_group_name_H-M   'P 1'
#
loop_
_entity.id
_entity.type
_entity.pdbx_description
1 polymer ?
#
loop_
_entity_poly.entity_id
_entity_poly.type
_entity_poly.pdbx_seq_one_letter_code
_entity_poly.pdbx_strand_id
1 'polypeptide(L)'
;MTNIDITFNTFSDTPAGKDPDSFSPTLRRYHQKLWSKPLPGGTVFELDLDTPKLLHHRSGLGEFFLSSDAIGHSYKNVKKMSPIIGQLPASEVDAFFDICSTIGGYIVFPSKRIDGKMTINGSRGVHHNIQDRFDLTLECIRRFYAKQQSPLSATFERYARFFDLFEDFPGYVEFFLLEDLVLDDFQQINFWHPFRSFEETPLPQNLPEYLAYKSKVVEFITNRNDRILRYSNETTPRS
;
A
#
# COMPACT_ATOMS: atom_id res chain seq x y z
N MET A 1 24.08 -3.06 -5.53
CA MET A 1 23.13 -2.05 -6.05
C MET A 1 21.72 -2.59 -5.94
N THR A 2 20.90 -1.95 -5.12
CA THR A 2 19.46 -2.22 -5.04
C THR A 2 18.78 -1.51 -6.21
N ASN A 3 19.07 -1.93 -7.45
CA ASN A 3 18.54 -1.24 -8.62
C ASN A 3 17.02 -1.49 -8.70
N ILE A 4 16.23 -0.48 -8.36
CA ILE A 4 14.77 -0.45 -8.45
C ILE A 4 14.44 0.58 -9.52
N ASP A 5 13.85 0.11 -10.62
CA ASP A 5 13.31 0.98 -11.65
C ASP A 5 11.93 1.45 -11.21
N ILE A 6 11.84 2.71 -10.77
CA ILE A 6 10.59 3.31 -10.31
C ILE A 6 9.60 3.60 -11.43
N THR A 7 10.02 3.44 -12.69
CA THR A 7 9.16 3.58 -13.89
C THR A 7 8.65 2.22 -14.39
N PHE A 8 9.12 1.12 -13.80
CA PHE A 8 8.70 -0.23 -14.18
C PHE A 8 7.20 -0.43 -13.91
N ASN A 9 6.45 -0.73 -14.97
CA ASN A 9 5.06 -1.11 -14.89
C ASN A 9 4.97 -2.61 -14.53
N THR A 10 4.37 -2.93 -13.38
CA THR A 10 4.27 -4.29 -12.84
C THR A 10 3.46 -5.25 -13.72
N PHE A 11 2.61 -4.73 -14.62
CA PHE A 11 1.91 -5.56 -15.59
C PHE A 11 2.81 -6.04 -16.75
N SER A 12 3.98 -5.43 -16.97
CA SER A 12 4.86 -5.77 -18.10
C SER A 12 5.46 -7.17 -18.03
N ASP A 13 5.66 -7.71 -16.81
CA ASP A 13 6.10 -9.09 -16.58
C ASP A 13 5.01 -9.99 -15.97
N THR A 14 3.79 -9.45 -15.83
CA THR A 14 2.64 -10.19 -15.34
C THR A 14 1.94 -10.89 -16.52
N PRO A 15 1.64 -12.20 -16.42
CA PRO A 15 0.89 -12.89 -17.47
C PRO A 15 -0.48 -12.23 -17.71
N ALA A 16 -0.91 -12.17 -18.98
CA ALA A 16 -2.17 -11.53 -19.35
C ALA A 16 -3.36 -12.02 -18.52
N GLY A 17 -4.15 -11.08 -17.99
CA GLY A 17 -5.31 -11.37 -17.14
C GLY A 17 -4.97 -11.84 -15.72
N LYS A 18 -3.70 -11.77 -15.29
CA LYS A 18 -3.28 -12.02 -13.91
C LYS A 18 -3.05 -10.73 -13.14
N ASP A 19 -3.06 -10.87 -11.83
CA ASP A 19 -2.82 -9.79 -10.88
C ASP A 19 -1.30 -9.69 -10.58
N PRO A 20 -0.67 -8.51 -10.77
CA PRO A 20 0.74 -8.31 -10.48
C PRO A 20 1.10 -8.61 -9.03
N ASP A 21 0.18 -8.43 -8.08
CA ASP A 21 0.42 -8.70 -6.66
C ASP A 21 0.87 -10.14 -6.40
N SER A 22 0.39 -11.06 -7.23
CA SER A 22 0.67 -12.50 -7.13
C SER A 22 1.63 -13.01 -8.20
N PHE A 23 1.75 -12.32 -9.33
CA PHE A 23 2.37 -12.87 -10.54
C PHE A 23 3.50 -12.02 -11.14
N SER A 24 3.74 -10.78 -10.70
CA SER A 24 4.90 -10.01 -11.14
C SER A 24 6.15 -10.45 -10.36
N PRO A 25 7.11 -11.17 -10.97
CA PRO A 25 8.36 -11.51 -10.29
C PRO A 25 9.21 -10.27 -9.97
N THR A 26 9.12 -9.20 -10.78
CA THR A 26 9.85 -7.96 -10.53
C THR A 26 9.29 -7.20 -9.32
N LEU A 27 7.96 -7.05 -9.22
CA LEU A 27 7.32 -6.44 -8.04
C LEU A 27 7.72 -7.15 -6.76
N ARG A 28 7.64 -8.49 -6.76
CA ARG A 28 8.01 -9.31 -5.61
C ARG A 28 9.48 -9.13 -5.22
N ARG A 29 10.40 -9.03 -6.19
CA ARG A 29 11.82 -8.74 -5.94
C ARG A 29 12.04 -7.32 -5.41
N TYR A 30 11.28 -6.33 -5.88
CA TYR A 30 11.35 -4.97 -5.36
C TYR A 30 10.89 -4.91 -3.90
N HIS A 31 9.79 -5.58 -3.55
CA HIS A 31 9.38 -5.71 -2.15
C HIS A 31 10.43 -6.38 -1.27
N GLN A 32 11.04 -7.48 -1.75
CA GLN A 32 12.10 -8.16 -1.01
C GLN A 32 13.23 -7.18 -0.67
N LYS A 33 13.70 -6.46 -1.69
CA LYS A 33 14.79 -5.50 -1.56
C LYS A 33 14.46 -4.30 -0.67
N LEU A 34 13.26 -3.73 -0.80
CA LEU A 34 12.86 -2.54 -0.07
C LEU A 34 12.60 -2.81 1.41
N TRP A 35 11.97 -3.96 1.68
CA TRP A 35 11.47 -4.27 3.02
C TRP A 35 12.41 -5.21 3.80
N SER A 36 13.48 -5.72 3.18
CA SER A 36 14.63 -6.33 3.87
C SER A 36 15.57 -5.25 4.42
N LYS A 37 15.11 -4.53 5.45
CA LYS A 37 15.83 -3.42 6.06
C LYS A 37 15.67 -3.39 7.58
N PRO A 38 16.46 -2.60 8.32
CA PRO A 38 16.27 -2.42 9.76
C PRO A 38 14.84 -1.95 10.09
N LEU A 39 14.23 -2.61 11.06
CA LEU A 39 13.04 -2.12 11.77
C LEU A 39 13.43 -0.95 12.69
N PRO A 40 12.45 -0.20 13.24
CA PRO A 40 12.72 0.85 14.24
C PRO A 40 13.61 0.35 15.40
N GLY A 41 13.37 -0.86 15.89
CA GLY A 41 14.20 -1.50 16.92
C GLY A 41 15.59 -1.99 16.46
N GLY A 42 16.03 -1.65 15.24
CA GLY A 42 17.36 -1.92 14.69
C GLY A 42 17.59 -3.32 14.13
N THR A 43 16.71 -4.29 14.43
CA THR A 43 16.81 -5.65 13.86
C THR A 43 16.40 -5.64 12.39
N VAL A 44 17.16 -6.33 11.54
CA VAL A 44 16.85 -6.42 10.10
C VAL A 44 15.68 -7.36 9.85
N PHE A 45 14.66 -6.87 9.14
CA PHE A 45 13.50 -7.66 8.72
C PHE A 45 13.75 -8.38 7.39
N GLU A 46 14.69 -9.33 7.39
CA GLU A 46 15.11 -10.04 6.17
C GLU A 46 13.97 -10.84 5.53
N LEU A 47 13.74 -10.64 4.23
CA LEU A 47 12.72 -11.35 3.44
C LEU A 47 13.36 -12.25 2.39
N ASP A 48 12.88 -13.49 2.31
CA ASP A 48 13.23 -14.45 1.27
C ASP A 48 12.15 -14.55 0.18
N LEU A 49 12.52 -15.24 -0.91
CA LEU A 49 11.67 -15.52 -2.06
C LEU A 49 11.37 -17.03 -2.22
N ASP A 50 11.56 -17.83 -1.18
CA ASP A 50 11.48 -19.28 -1.27
C ASP A 50 10.02 -19.76 -1.33
N THR A 51 9.10 -19.02 -0.71
CA THR A 51 7.67 -19.33 -0.76
C THR A 51 7.02 -18.80 -2.04
N PRO A 52 6.51 -19.63 -2.96
CA PRO A 52 5.94 -19.17 -4.22
C PRO A 52 4.91 -18.05 -4.03
N LYS A 53 5.05 -16.96 -4.81
CA LYS A 53 4.19 -15.77 -4.84
C LYS A 53 4.15 -14.91 -3.57
N LEU A 54 4.81 -15.32 -2.48
CA LEU A 54 4.81 -14.58 -1.22
C LEU A 54 6.23 -14.15 -0.85
N LEU A 55 6.36 -13.14 -0.01
CA LEU A 55 7.60 -12.92 0.73
C LEU A 55 7.49 -13.65 2.06
N HIS A 56 8.62 -14.14 2.57
CA HIS A 56 8.65 -14.86 3.84
C HIS A 56 9.75 -14.31 4.73
N HIS A 57 9.43 -14.15 6.00
CA HIS A 57 10.37 -13.79 7.06
C HIS A 57 10.29 -14.83 8.16
N ARG A 58 11.44 -15.25 8.68
CA ARG A 58 11.51 -16.06 9.90
C ARG A 58 12.74 -15.72 10.72
N SER A 59 12.52 -15.21 11.93
CA SER A 59 13.59 -14.91 12.90
C SER A 59 13.06 -14.97 14.33
N GLY A 60 13.84 -14.47 15.29
CA GLY A 60 13.37 -14.23 16.67
C GLY A 60 12.19 -13.25 16.77
N LEU A 61 11.96 -12.41 15.75
CA LEU A 61 10.82 -11.50 15.66
C LEU A 61 9.49 -12.24 15.41
N GLY A 62 9.55 -13.44 14.83
CA GLY A 62 8.40 -14.25 14.43
C GLY A 62 8.53 -14.81 13.02
N GLU A 63 7.43 -15.39 12.54
CA GLU A 63 7.31 -15.92 11.18
C GLU A 63 6.18 -15.19 10.46
N PHE A 64 6.47 -14.58 9.31
CA PHE A 64 5.52 -13.79 8.54
C PHE A 64 5.53 -14.23 7.08
N PHE A 65 4.34 -14.31 6.50
CA PHE A 65 4.13 -14.54 5.08
C PHE A 65 3.41 -13.31 4.56
N LEU A 66 4.03 -12.60 3.63
CA LEU A 66 3.55 -11.33 3.13
C LEU A 66 3.19 -11.43 1.65
N SER A 67 2.11 -10.78 1.26
CA SER A 67 1.73 -10.59 -0.14
C SER A 67 1.79 -9.11 -0.49
N SER A 68 2.09 -8.82 -1.75
CA SER A 68 1.88 -7.48 -2.32
C SER A 68 0.41 -7.10 -2.26
N ASP A 69 0.15 -5.81 -2.23
CA ASP A 69 -1.17 -5.22 -2.27
C ASP A 69 -1.09 -3.81 -2.86
N ALA A 70 -2.04 -3.44 -3.71
CA ALA A 70 -2.08 -2.11 -4.32
C ALA A 70 -2.46 -1.03 -3.30
N ILE A 71 -1.82 0.13 -3.40
CA ILE A 71 -2.13 1.37 -2.70
C ILE A 71 -3.02 2.24 -3.58
N GLY A 72 -2.59 2.48 -4.82
CA GLY A 72 -3.27 3.35 -5.77
C GLY A 72 -4.37 2.63 -6.54
N HIS A 73 -5.59 3.18 -6.51
CA HIS A 73 -6.73 2.63 -7.23
C HIS A 73 -7.31 3.66 -8.20
N SER A 74 -7.21 3.39 -9.50
CA SER A 74 -7.89 4.20 -10.53
C SER A 74 -9.39 3.94 -10.61
N TYR A 75 -9.87 2.88 -9.94
CA TYR A 75 -11.27 2.43 -9.99
C TYR A 75 -11.82 2.18 -11.40
N LYS A 76 -10.96 2.07 -12.43
CA LYS A 76 -11.36 1.91 -13.83
C LYS A 76 -12.26 0.69 -14.08
N ASN A 77 -12.06 -0.37 -13.31
CA ASN A 77 -12.81 -1.62 -13.39
C ASN A 77 -13.97 -1.72 -12.37
N VAL A 78 -14.22 -0.66 -11.60
CA VAL A 78 -15.28 -0.63 -10.58
C VAL A 78 -16.58 -0.11 -11.18
N LYS A 79 -17.55 -1.01 -11.37
CA LYS A 79 -18.84 -0.74 -12.06
C LYS A 79 -19.58 0.51 -11.56
N LYS A 80 -19.59 0.75 -10.25
CA LYS A 80 -20.28 1.92 -9.67
C LYS A 80 -19.58 3.25 -9.97
N MET A 81 -18.30 3.22 -10.30
CA MET A 81 -17.54 4.42 -10.71
C MET A 81 -17.61 4.67 -12.22
N SER A 82 -18.12 3.72 -13.01
CA SER A 82 -18.23 3.84 -14.46
C SER A 82 -18.96 5.10 -14.95
N PRO A 83 -20.06 5.58 -14.31
CA PRO A 83 -20.70 6.84 -14.72
C PRO A 83 -19.84 8.08 -14.57
N ILE A 84 -18.85 8.06 -13.67
CA ILE A 84 -17.92 9.17 -13.43
C ILE A 84 -16.70 9.02 -14.34
N ILE A 85 -16.05 7.86 -14.30
CA ILE A 85 -14.80 7.58 -15.02
C ILE A 85 -15.03 7.57 -16.54
N GLY A 86 -16.19 7.09 -17.00
CA GLY A 86 -16.54 7.07 -18.43
C GLY A 86 -16.69 8.44 -19.09
N GLN A 87 -16.62 9.53 -18.30
CA GLN A 87 -16.59 10.91 -18.82
C GLN A 87 -15.18 11.34 -19.26
N LEU A 88 -14.14 10.58 -18.90
CA LEU A 88 -12.74 10.88 -19.22
C LEU A 88 -12.27 10.14 -20.48
N PRO A 89 -11.28 10.70 -21.21
CA PRO A 89 -10.60 9.96 -22.27
C PRO A 89 -9.97 8.67 -21.74
N ALA A 90 -10.06 7.57 -22.50
CA ALA A 90 -9.48 6.29 -22.09
C ALA A 90 -7.98 6.39 -21.80
N SER A 91 -7.23 7.13 -22.63
CA SER A 91 -5.80 7.38 -22.43
C SER A 91 -5.47 8.06 -21.10
N GLU A 92 -6.36 8.92 -20.61
CA GLU A 92 -6.18 9.60 -19.34
C GLU A 92 -6.40 8.66 -18.14
N VAL A 93 -7.33 7.71 -18.27
CA VAL A 93 -7.61 6.68 -17.26
C VAL A 93 -6.49 5.63 -17.25
N ASP A 94 -5.98 5.27 -18.43
CA ASP A 94 -4.87 4.33 -18.58
C ASP A 94 -3.57 4.91 -18.03
N ALA A 95 -3.26 6.18 -18.32
CA ALA A 95 -2.10 6.85 -17.72
C ALA A 95 -2.15 6.88 -16.19
N PHE A 96 -3.33 7.12 -15.59
CA PHE A 96 -3.49 7.03 -14.14
C PHE A 96 -3.27 5.61 -13.62
N PHE A 97 -3.82 4.61 -14.31
CA PHE A 97 -3.62 3.21 -13.95
C PHE A 97 -2.16 2.78 -14.03
N ASP A 98 -1.42 3.24 -15.05
CA ASP A 98 -0.01 2.93 -15.23
C ASP A 98 0.84 3.52 -14.10
N ILE A 99 0.54 4.75 -13.66
CA ILE A 99 1.18 5.35 -12.48
C ILE A 99 0.94 4.48 -11.24
N CYS A 100 -0.31 4.05 -11.01
CA CYS A 100 -0.66 3.15 -9.92
C CYS A 100 0.01 1.77 -10.01
N SER A 101 0.51 1.40 -11.19
CA SER A 101 1.16 0.11 -11.47
C SER A 101 2.70 0.17 -11.33
N THR A 102 3.24 1.22 -10.72
CA THR A 102 4.67 1.33 -10.36
C THR A 102 4.90 0.95 -8.89
N ILE A 103 6.15 0.72 -8.46
CA ILE A 103 6.46 0.24 -7.10
C ILE A 103 5.91 1.15 -5.97
N GLY A 104 5.86 2.47 -6.18
CA GLY A 104 5.26 3.43 -5.26
C GLY A 104 3.74 3.23 -5.07
N GLY A 105 3.09 2.53 -6.00
CA GLY A 105 1.70 2.11 -5.93
C GLY A 105 1.45 0.81 -5.15
N TYR A 106 2.46 0.18 -4.54
CA TYR A 106 2.29 -1.11 -3.82
C TYR A 106 2.86 -1.11 -2.39
N ILE A 107 2.30 -1.98 -1.55
CA ILE A 107 2.73 -2.27 -0.17
C ILE A 107 2.65 -3.77 0.08
N VAL A 108 3.08 -4.23 1.26
CA VAL A 108 2.94 -5.63 1.68
C VAL A 108 2.15 -5.76 2.97
N PHE A 109 1.34 -6.83 3.06
CA PHE A 109 0.62 -7.20 4.28
C PHE A 109 0.71 -8.70 4.56
N PRO A 110 0.52 -9.14 5.82
CA PRO A 110 0.30 -10.54 6.16
C PRO A 110 -0.78 -11.20 5.30
N SER A 111 -0.44 -12.33 4.68
CA SER A 111 -1.28 -13.03 3.70
C SER A 111 -1.95 -14.30 4.22
N LYS A 112 -1.49 -14.83 5.35
CA LYS A 112 -2.11 -16.01 5.98
C LYS A 112 -3.37 -15.62 6.76
N ARG A 113 -4.49 -16.30 6.49
CA ARG A 113 -5.71 -16.16 7.29
C ARG A 113 -5.46 -16.71 8.70
N ILE A 114 -5.91 -15.96 9.70
CA ILE A 114 -5.92 -16.37 11.11
C ILE A 114 -7.36 -16.67 11.51
N ASP A 115 -7.60 -17.81 12.15
CA ASP A 115 -8.92 -18.32 12.57
C ASP A 115 -9.96 -18.37 11.44
N GLY A 116 -9.51 -18.62 10.21
CA GLY A 116 -10.38 -18.61 9.04
C GLY A 116 -11.01 -17.24 8.75
N LYS A 117 -10.54 -16.14 9.34
CA LYS A 117 -11.05 -14.79 9.07
C LYS A 117 -10.32 -14.16 7.88
N MET A 118 -10.83 -13.04 7.38
CA MET A 118 -10.22 -12.32 6.26
C MET A 118 -8.82 -11.78 6.62
N THR A 119 -7.96 -11.70 5.61
CA THR A 119 -6.68 -10.97 5.65
C THR A 119 -6.92 -9.46 5.68
N ILE A 120 -5.86 -8.68 5.91
CA ILE A 120 -5.94 -7.20 5.83
C ILE A 120 -6.43 -6.77 4.44
N ASN A 121 -5.79 -7.27 3.37
CA ASN A 121 -6.20 -7.01 1.99
C ASN A 121 -7.70 -7.35 1.78
N GLY A 122 -8.10 -8.57 2.15
CA GLY A 122 -9.48 -9.01 2.00
C GLY A 122 -10.49 -8.14 2.78
N SER A 123 -10.18 -7.78 4.02
CA SER A 123 -11.03 -6.89 4.82
C SER A 123 -11.14 -5.50 4.21
N ARG A 124 -10.03 -4.93 3.73
CA ARG A 124 -10.01 -3.59 3.14
C ARG A 124 -10.88 -3.49 1.88
N GLY A 125 -10.80 -4.48 0.99
CA GLY A 125 -11.52 -4.44 -0.28
C GLY A 125 -13.02 -4.68 -0.16
N VAL A 126 -13.44 -5.54 0.77
CA VAL A 126 -14.89 -5.81 0.96
C VAL A 126 -15.56 -4.79 1.88
N HIS A 127 -14.81 -4.04 2.68
CA HIS A 127 -15.40 -3.12 3.65
C HIS A 127 -15.96 -1.87 2.96
N HIS A 128 -17.28 -1.69 3.02
CA HIS A 128 -18.01 -0.61 2.35
C HIS A 128 -17.57 0.81 2.77
N ASN A 129 -17.01 0.97 3.98
CA ASN A 129 -16.46 2.25 4.46
C ASN A 129 -15.01 2.52 4.02
N ILE A 130 -14.33 1.55 3.40
CA ILE A 130 -12.92 1.68 3.00
C ILE A 130 -12.77 1.54 1.48
N GLN A 131 -13.27 0.44 0.89
CA GLN A 131 -13.29 0.22 -0.56
C GLN A 131 -11.92 0.45 -1.22
N ASP A 132 -10.89 -0.16 -0.62
CA ASP A 132 -9.50 -0.06 -1.06
C ASP A 132 -8.88 1.36 -1.08
N ARG A 133 -9.53 2.34 -0.44
CA ARG A 133 -8.92 3.64 -0.15
C ARG A 133 -7.79 3.47 0.86
N PHE A 134 -6.56 3.54 0.38
CA PHE A 134 -5.39 3.34 1.23
C PHE A 134 -5.20 4.46 2.26
N ASP A 135 -5.53 5.71 1.95
CA ASP A 135 -5.51 6.81 2.92
C ASP A 135 -6.47 6.57 4.10
N LEU A 136 -7.66 6.02 3.84
CA LEU A 136 -8.58 5.57 4.91
C LEU A 136 -8.04 4.35 5.67
N THR A 137 -7.34 3.45 4.96
CA THR A 137 -6.66 2.31 5.60
C THR A 137 -5.55 2.78 6.53
N LEU A 138 -4.78 3.78 6.12
CA LEU A 138 -3.72 4.38 6.91
C LEU A 138 -4.28 5.10 8.14
N GLU A 139 -5.43 5.77 8.04
CA GLU A 139 -6.14 6.31 9.21
C GLU A 139 -6.57 5.18 10.17
N CYS A 140 -7.05 4.04 9.67
CA CYS A 140 -7.32 2.88 10.53
C CYS A 140 -6.05 2.39 11.24
N ILE A 141 -4.89 2.37 10.57
CA ILE A 141 -3.61 1.96 11.15
C ILE A 141 -3.16 2.97 12.22
N ARG A 142 -3.26 4.27 11.94
CA ARG A 142 -2.98 5.34 12.92
C ARG A 142 -3.83 5.17 14.18
N ARG A 143 -5.13 4.93 14.01
CA ARG A 143 -6.07 4.66 15.11
C ARG A 143 -5.71 3.37 15.87
N PHE A 144 -5.26 2.33 15.19
CA PHE A 144 -4.80 1.09 15.83
C PHE A 144 -3.64 1.33 16.81
N TYR A 145 -2.62 2.10 16.41
CA TYR A 145 -1.53 2.46 17.32
C TYR A 145 -2.00 3.35 18.47
N ALA A 146 -2.93 4.27 18.20
CA ALA A 146 -3.57 5.10 19.22
C ALA A 146 -4.62 4.38 20.10
N LYS A 147 -4.83 3.06 19.91
CA LYS A 147 -5.86 2.25 20.58
C LYS A 147 -7.28 2.81 20.43
N GLN A 148 -7.56 3.43 19.28
CA GLN A 148 -8.85 3.99 18.90
C GLN A 148 -9.59 3.04 17.95
N GLN A 149 -10.92 3.13 17.94
CA GLN A 149 -11.76 2.30 17.08
C GLN A 149 -11.76 2.78 15.61
N SER A 150 -11.78 1.81 14.70
CA SER A 150 -11.87 1.98 13.25
C SER A 150 -12.60 0.78 12.62
N PRO A 151 -13.04 0.88 11.36
CA PRO A 151 -13.61 -0.25 10.62
C PRO A 151 -12.74 -1.50 10.55
N LEU A 152 -11.42 -1.36 10.71
CA LEU A 152 -10.46 -2.45 10.60
C LEU A 152 -9.89 -2.89 11.95
N SER A 153 -10.34 -2.35 13.10
CA SER A 153 -9.79 -2.66 14.45
C SER A 153 -9.63 -4.15 14.68
N ALA A 154 -10.74 -4.91 14.57
CA ALA A 154 -10.73 -6.35 14.82
C ALA A 154 -9.84 -7.12 13.83
N THR A 155 -9.63 -6.58 12.62
CA THR A 155 -8.69 -7.16 11.65
C THR A 155 -7.26 -6.89 12.06
N PHE A 156 -6.91 -5.65 12.41
CA PHE A 156 -5.55 -5.31 12.83
C PHE A 156 -5.15 -5.95 14.15
N GLU A 157 -6.07 -6.10 15.11
CA GLU A 157 -5.84 -6.86 16.34
C GLU A 157 -5.42 -8.31 16.08
N ARG A 158 -5.99 -8.98 15.06
CA ARG A 158 -5.56 -10.34 14.68
C ARG A 158 -4.14 -10.39 14.13
N TYR A 159 -3.70 -9.32 13.50
CA TYR A 159 -2.35 -9.18 12.94
C TYR A 159 -1.45 -8.28 13.79
N ALA A 160 -1.77 -8.08 15.09
CA ALA A 160 -1.06 -7.13 15.96
C ALA A 160 0.45 -7.36 15.96
N ARG A 161 0.91 -8.62 15.98
CA ARG A 161 2.33 -8.97 15.92
C ARG A 161 3.08 -8.42 14.70
N PHE A 162 2.40 -8.18 13.58
CA PHE A 162 2.99 -7.54 12.41
C PHE A 162 3.14 -6.04 12.64
N PHE A 163 2.14 -5.39 13.23
CA PHE A 163 2.22 -3.96 13.57
C PHE A 163 3.23 -3.68 14.69
N ASP A 164 3.36 -4.59 15.67
CA ASP A 164 4.34 -4.48 16.74
C ASP A 164 5.79 -4.39 16.23
N LEU A 165 6.08 -4.86 15.00
CA LEU A 165 7.40 -4.74 14.37
C LEU A 165 7.85 -3.29 14.17
N PHE A 166 6.90 -2.36 14.08
CA PHE A 166 7.16 -0.96 13.76
C PHE A 166 7.07 -0.05 14.99
N GLU A 167 6.82 -0.61 16.17
CA GLU A 167 6.70 0.06 17.47
C GLU A 167 5.51 1.04 17.58
N ASP A 168 5.43 2.01 16.69
CA ASP A 168 4.40 3.04 16.64
C ASP A 168 3.99 3.42 15.20
N PHE A 169 3.09 4.41 15.09
CA PHE A 169 2.60 4.85 13.79
C PHE A 169 3.68 5.55 12.94
N PRO A 170 4.49 6.49 13.48
CA PRO A 170 5.65 7.02 12.77
C PRO A 170 6.59 5.93 12.23
N GLY A 171 6.95 4.94 13.05
CA GLY A 171 7.80 3.82 12.63
C GLY A 171 7.18 3.02 11.48
N TYR A 172 5.86 2.83 11.46
CA TYR A 172 5.18 2.18 10.33
C TYR A 172 5.25 3.02 9.05
N VAL A 173 5.00 4.33 9.16
CA VAL A 173 4.99 5.27 8.03
C VAL A 173 6.38 5.38 7.40
N GLU A 174 7.41 5.56 8.21
CA GLU A 174 8.81 5.67 7.77
C GLU A 174 9.31 4.35 7.19
N PHE A 175 8.98 3.21 7.81
CA PHE A 175 9.37 1.91 7.27
C PHE A 175 8.79 1.67 5.87
N PHE A 176 7.54 2.05 5.61
CA PHE A 176 6.92 1.85 4.29
C PHE A 176 7.06 3.04 3.33
N LEU A 177 7.82 4.07 3.71
CA LEU A 177 8.04 5.27 2.90
C LEU A 177 6.69 5.95 2.52
N LEU A 178 5.85 6.20 3.52
CA LEU A 178 4.48 6.73 3.39
C LEU A 178 4.34 8.19 3.85
N GLU A 179 5.44 8.89 4.09
CA GLU A 179 5.48 10.21 4.74
C GLU A 179 4.62 11.26 4.01
N ASP A 180 4.49 11.15 2.68
CA ASP A 180 3.66 12.04 1.87
C ASP A 180 2.15 11.91 2.15
N LEU A 181 1.71 10.88 2.91
CA LEU A 181 0.32 10.69 3.36
C LEU A 181 0.04 11.20 4.77
N VAL A 182 1.01 11.80 5.46
CA VAL A 182 0.80 12.32 6.82
C VAL A 182 1.21 13.79 6.92
N LEU A 183 0.65 14.49 7.89
CA LEU A 183 1.21 15.77 8.31
C LEU A 183 2.50 15.56 9.11
N ASP A 184 3.32 16.61 9.23
CA ASP A 184 4.65 16.57 9.84
C ASP A 184 4.68 15.99 11.28
N ASP A 185 3.56 16.05 12.00
CA ASP A 185 3.41 15.56 13.38
C ASP A 185 2.85 14.13 13.48
N PHE A 186 2.62 13.46 12.34
CA PHE A 186 1.99 12.14 12.22
C PHE A 186 0.60 12.03 12.87
N GLN A 187 -0.03 13.16 13.25
CA GLN A 187 -1.33 13.15 13.93
C GLN A 187 -2.50 12.98 12.98
N GLN A 188 -2.32 13.34 11.71
CA GLN A 188 -3.38 13.35 10.71
C GLN A 188 -2.90 12.82 9.37
N ILE A 189 -3.84 12.22 8.63
CA ILE A 189 -3.64 11.72 7.27
C ILE A 189 -3.95 12.83 6.26
N ASN A 190 -3.12 12.95 5.22
CA ASN A 190 -3.40 13.74 4.03
C ASN A 190 -4.36 12.97 3.12
N PHE A 191 -5.66 13.08 3.39
CA PHE A 191 -6.67 12.33 2.65
C PHE A 191 -6.77 12.75 1.17
N TRP A 192 -6.96 11.75 0.30
CA TRP A 192 -7.15 11.91 -1.14
C TRP A 192 -8.56 12.40 -1.49
N HIS A 193 -9.49 12.37 -0.54
CA HIS A 193 -10.85 12.85 -0.66
C HIS A 193 -11.30 13.37 0.71
N PRO A 194 -12.24 14.33 0.81
CA PRO A 194 -12.72 14.79 2.11
C PRO A 194 -13.14 13.63 3.01
N PHE A 195 -12.68 13.69 4.26
CA PHE A 195 -12.97 12.69 5.27
C PHE A 195 -13.43 13.41 6.54
N ARG A 196 -14.64 13.09 7.01
CA ARG A 196 -15.12 13.51 8.34
C ARG A 196 -15.26 12.31 9.26
N SER A 197 -15.77 11.20 8.74
CA SER A 197 -15.92 9.97 9.49
C SER A 197 -16.01 8.76 8.55
N PHE A 198 -15.97 7.55 9.13
CA PHE A 198 -16.04 6.31 8.35
C PHE A 198 -17.45 5.96 7.88
N GLU A 199 -18.49 6.64 8.38
CA GLU A 199 -19.88 6.44 7.97
C GLU A 199 -20.23 7.13 6.64
N GLU A 200 -19.36 8.02 6.16
CA GLU A 200 -19.52 8.69 4.88
C GLU A 200 -19.12 7.79 3.70
N THR A 201 -19.59 8.13 2.49
CA THR A 201 -19.22 7.36 1.30
C THR A 201 -17.74 7.58 0.97
N PRO A 202 -16.91 6.53 0.88
CA PRO A 202 -15.47 6.69 0.71
C PRO A 202 -15.03 7.02 -0.72
N LEU A 203 -15.94 6.92 -1.70
CA LEU A 203 -15.62 7.16 -3.10
C LEU A 203 -16.07 8.54 -3.56
N PRO A 204 -15.37 9.16 -4.53
CA PRO A 204 -15.85 10.35 -5.20
C PRO A 204 -17.27 10.19 -5.77
N GLN A 205 -18.12 11.20 -5.59
CA GLN A 205 -19.53 11.17 -6.00
C GLN A 205 -19.77 11.82 -7.37
N ASN A 206 -18.80 12.57 -7.89
CA ASN A 206 -18.89 13.27 -9.16
C ASN A 206 -17.51 13.43 -9.83
N LEU A 207 -17.50 13.93 -11.06
CA LEU A 207 -16.28 14.11 -11.86
C LEU A 207 -15.26 15.06 -11.19
N PRO A 208 -15.65 16.27 -10.69
CA PRO A 208 -14.71 17.14 -9.98
C PRO A 208 -14.03 16.46 -8.78
N GLU A 209 -14.79 15.73 -7.96
CA GLU A 209 -14.24 14.99 -6.82
C GLU A 209 -13.29 13.86 -7.26
N TYR A 210 -13.62 13.16 -8.35
CA TYR A 210 -12.77 12.09 -8.87
C TYR A 210 -11.46 12.65 -9.45
N LEU A 211 -11.51 13.80 -10.14
CA LEU A 211 -10.32 14.48 -10.63
C LEU A 211 -9.42 14.96 -9.49
N ALA A 212 -9.99 15.50 -8.41
CA ALA A 212 -9.24 15.88 -7.21
C ALA A 212 -8.59 14.66 -6.53
N TYR A 213 -9.33 13.55 -6.39
CA TYR A 213 -8.82 12.27 -5.89
C TYR A 213 -7.66 11.77 -6.75
N LYS A 214 -7.87 11.67 -8.07
CA LYS A 214 -6.85 11.24 -9.03
C LYS A 214 -5.58 12.06 -8.89
N SER A 215 -5.68 13.39 -8.84
CA SER A 215 -4.53 14.29 -8.73
C SER A 215 -3.70 13.98 -7.49
N LYS A 216 -4.34 13.82 -6.33
CA LYS A 216 -3.65 13.54 -5.06
C LYS A 216 -3.02 12.15 -5.02
N VAL A 217 -3.67 11.14 -5.60
CA VAL A 217 -3.11 9.78 -5.70
C VAL A 217 -1.89 9.78 -6.61
N VAL A 218 -1.98 10.43 -7.77
CA VAL A 218 -0.85 10.56 -8.70
C VAL A 218 0.33 11.26 -8.02
N GLU A 219 0.08 12.40 -7.38
CA GLU A 219 1.11 13.14 -6.64
C GLU A 219 1.78 12.26 -5.57
N PHE A 220 0.99 11.57 -4.74
CA PHE A 220 1.53 10.66 -3.74
C PHE A 220 2.41 9.56 -4.34
N ILE A 221 1.94 8.87 -5.39
CA ILE A 221 2.69 7.75 -5.97
C ILE A 221 3.98 8.23 -6.64
N THR A 222 3.94 9.37 -7.32
CA THR A 222 5.13 10.00 -7.90
C THR A 222 6.15 10.36 -6.80
N ASN A 223 5.72 11.03 -5.73
CA ASN A 223 6.61 11.41 -4.64
C ASN A 223 7.19 10.18 -3.91
N ARG A 224 6.37 9.15 -3.71
CA ARG A 224 6.80 7.89 -3.10
C ARG A 224 7.77 7.13 -3.98
N ASN A 225 7.60 7.14 -5.30
CA ASN A 225 8.57 6.61 -6.25
C ASN A 225 9.92 7.32 -6.11
N ASP A 226 9.93 8.66 -6.10
CA ASP A 226 11.17 9.43 -5.93
C ASP A 226 11.84 9.16 -4.57
N ARG A 227 11.04 8.97 -3.51
CA ARG A 227 11.52 8.57 -2.18
C ARG A 227 12.14 7.17 -2.20
N ILE A 228 11.49 6.20 -2.84
CA ILE A 228 12.02 4.84 -3.05
C ILE A 228 13.35 4.87 -3.81
N LEU A 229 13.45 5.70 -4.86
CA LEU A 229 14.69 5.83 -5.64
C LEU A 229 15.83 6.40 -4.79
N ARG A 230 15.58 7.48 -4.05
CA ARG A 230 16.56 8.08 -3.12
C ARG A 230 17.02 7.06 -2.07
N TYR A 231 16.07 6.41 -1.41
CA TYR A 231 16.34 5.38 -0.41
C TYR A 231 17.22 4.24 -0.95
N SER A 232 16.90 3.75 -2.16
CA SER A 232 17.63 2.66 -2.81
C SER A 232 19.07 3.03 -3.20
N ASN A 233 19.31 4.31 -3.52
CA ASN A 233 20.62 4.85 -3.84
C ASN A 233 21.49 5.08 -2.59
N GLU A 234 20.89 5.55 -1.49
CA GLU A 234 21.60 5.84 -0.23
C GLU A 234 22.01 4.58 0.54
N THR A 235 21.21 3.52 0.47
CA THR A 235 21.49 2.22 1.13
C THR A 235 22.46 1.32 0.36
N THR A 236 22.98 1.78 -0.78
CA THR A 236 24.07 1.09 -1.47
C THR A 236 25.41 1.50 -0.84
N PRO A 237 26.26 0.56 -0.38
CA PRO A 237 27.61 0.92 0.04
C PRO A 237 28.33 1.60 -1.13
N ARG A 238 28.87 2.80 -0.92
CA ARG A 238 29.81 3.39 -1.88
C ARG A 238 31.00 2.44 -1.96
N SER A 239 31.14 1.77 -3.11
CA SER A 239 32.30 0.96 -3.46
C SER A 239 33.58 1.77 -3.43
#